data_AF-A0A497L3S5-F1
#
_entry.id   AF-A0A497L3S5-F1
#
_cell.length_a   1.000
_cell.length_b   1.000
_cell.length_c   1.000
_cell.angle_alpha   90.00
_cell.angle_beta   90.00
_cell.angle_gamma   90.00
#
_symmetry.space_group_name_H-M   'P 1'
#
loop_
_entity.id
_entity.type
_entity.pdbx_description
1 polymer ?
#
loop_
_entity_poly.entity_id
_entity_poly.type
_entity_poly.pdbx_seq_one_letter_code
_entity_poly.pdbx_strand_id
1 'polypeptide(L)'
;YWRAGVMDDRFRHLNPTNLLLWKAIEMGAEEGLEELDLGRTRKGTGIYLFKSRWGGREALLRDYVLFLRRPRELPEPYHRRYVYLSKIWSLVPSSLNSKIGWRLLRSVGF
;
A
#
# COMPACT_ATOMS: atom_id res chain seq x y z
N TYR A 1 5.98 -6.01 -13.44
CA TYR A 1 5.33 -5.73 -12.14
C TYR A 1 6.03 -4.57 -11.44
N TRP A 2 5.30 -3.50 -11.12
CA TRP A 2 5.83 -2.30 -10.47
C TRP A 2 5.77 -2.40 -8.94
N ARG A 3 6.92 -2.34 -8.25
CA ARG A 3 6.99 -2.62 -6.81
C ARG A 3 7.28 -1.40 -5.92
N ALA A 4 7.99 -0.38 -6.40
CA ALA A 4 8.38 0.76 -5.58
C ALA A 4 8.58 2.03 -6.42
N GLY A 5 8.40 3.19 -5.79
CA GLY A 5 8.69 4.50 -6.35
C GLY A 5 9.89 5.16 -5.67
N VAL A 6 10.34 6.28 -6.23
CA VAL A 6 11.40 7.12 -5.65
C VAL A 6 10.77 8.09 -4.67
N MET A 7 11.18 8.05 -3.40
CA MET A 7 10.69 8.90 -2.33
C MET A 7 11.84 9.65 -1.65
N ASP A 8 12.42 10.62 -2.36
CA ASP A 8 13.18 11.68 -1.70
C ASP A 8 12.31 12.95 -1.69
N ASP A 9 11.93 13.37 -0.50
CA ASP A 9 11.03 14.50 -0.29
C ASP A 9 11.57 15.81 -0.86
N ARG A 10 12.91 15.97 -0.90
CA ARG A 10 13.58 17.16 -1.44
C ARG A 10 13.30 17.34 -2.93
N PHE A 11 13.10 16.25 -3.65
CA PHE A 11 12.93 16.23 -5.11
C PHE A 11 11.52 15.84 -5.55
N ARG A 12 10.55 15.77 -4.62
CA ARG A 12 9.17 15.37 -4.92
C ARG A 12 8.53 16.23 -6.01
N HIS A 13 8.84 17.53 -6.04
CA HIS A 13 8.34 18.48 -7.05
C HIS A 13 8.73 18.14 -8.49
N LEU A 14 9.80 17.35 -8.69
CA LEU A 14 10.25 16.89 -10.00
C LEU A 14 9.47 15.66 -10.51
N ASN A 15 8.56 15.11 -9.70
CA ASN A 15 7.81 13.89 -10.01
C ASN A 15 8.69 12.69 -10.44
N PRO A 16 9.76 12.35 -9.70
CA PRO A 16 10.72 11.32 -10.13
C PRO A 16 10.09 9.93 -10.29
N THR A 17 9.05 9.62 -9.51
CA THR A 17 8.30 8.37 -9.63
C THR A 17 7.57 8.27 -10.97
N ASN A 18 7.03 9.37 -11.50
CA ASN A 18 6.37 9.36 -12.82
C ASN A 18 7.40 9.15 -13.93
N LEU A 19 8.55 9.82 -13.84
CA LEU A 19 9.62 9.68 -14.80
C LEU A 19 10.17 8.24 -14.83
N LEU A 20 10.43 7.65 -13.66
CA LEU A 20 10.91 6.28 -13.57
C LEU A 20 9.88 5.29 -14.14
N LEU A 21 8.60 5.48 -13.84
CA LEU A 21 7.53 4.65 -14.37
C LEU A 21 7.41 4.77 -15.90
N TRP A 22 7.54 5.98 -16.45
CA TRP A 22 7.58 6.19 -17.90
C TRP A 22 8.75 5.45 -18.55
N LYS A 23 9.95 5.58 -17.99
CA LYS A 23 11.13 4.87 -18.50
C LYS A 23 10.98 3.36 -18.44
N ALA A 24 10.31 2.83 -17.41
CA ALA A 24 10.02 1.41 -17.32
C ALA A 24 9.01 0.95 -18.41
N ILE A 25 8.04 1.78 -18.77
CA ILE A 25 7.09 1.51 -19.86
C ILE A 25 7.83 1.52 -21.21
N GLU A 26 8.67 2.53 -21.47
CA GLU A 26 9.46 2.62 -22.70
C GLU A 26 10.37 1.39 -22.88
N MET A 27 11.15 1.06 -21.86
CA MET A 27 12.03 -0.12 -21.87
C MET A 27 11.25 -1.41 -22.08
N GLY A 28 10.12 -1.58 -21.39
CA GLY A 28 9.29 -2.78 -21.56
C GLY A 28 8.75 -2.91 -22.99
N ALA A 29 8.33 -1.80 -23.60
CA ALA A 29 7.86 -1.79 -24.99
C ALA A 29 8.98 -2.13 -25.98
N GLU A 30 10.20 -1.61 -25.77
CA GLU A 30 11.39 -1.94 -26.57
C GLU A 30 11.77 -3.42 -26.46
N GLU A 31 11.56 -4.04 -25.30
CA GLU A 31 11.77 -5.48 -25.06
C GLU A 31 10.60 -6.36 -25.52
N GLY A 32 9.54 -5.78 -26.09
CA GLY A 32 8.36 -6.52 -26.58
C GLY A 32 7.40 -6.97 -25.48
N LEU A 33 7.43 -6.36 -24.29
CA LEU A 33 6.44 -6.59 -23.24
C LEU A 33 5.16 -5.83 -23.55
N GLU A 34 4.01 -6.51 -23.41
CA GLU A 34 2.70 -5.94 -23.71
C GLU A 34 1.96 -5.40 -22.49
N GLU A 35 2.36 -5.82 -21.29
CA GLU A 35 1.63 -5.52 -20.05
C GLU A 35 2.56 -5.07 -18.91
N LEU A 36 2.15 -3.99 -18.23
CA LEU A 36 2.74 -3.54 -16.98
C LEU A 36 1.73 -3.60 -15.85
N ASP A 37 1.89 -4.57 -14.96
CA ASP A 37 1.09 -4.65 -13.73
C ASP A 37 1.58 -3.63 -12.68
N LEU A 38 0.74 -2.65 -12.36
CA LEU A 38 0.97 -1.64 -11.31
C LEU A 38 0.73 -2.18 -9.90
N GLY A 39 0.24 -3.40 -9.76
CA GLY A 39 -0.05 -4.11 -8.53
C GLY A 39 -1.35 -3.67 -7.86
N ARG A 40 -1.73 -4.39 -6.80
CA ARG A 40 -2.99 -4.19 -6.07
C ARG A 40 -3.11 -2.76 -5.52
N THR A 41 -4.33 -2.25 -5.46
CA THR A 41 -4.65 -0.98 -4.81
C THR A 41 -6.09 -0.97 -4.34
N ARG A 42 -6.42 -0.15 -3.33
CA ARG A 42 -7.79 0.05 -2.86
C ARG A 42 -8.40 1.28 -3.52
N LYS A 43 -9.62 1.15 -4.06
CA LYS A 43 -10.36 2.28 -4.64
C LYS A 43 -10.49 3.43 -3.64
N GLY A 44 -10.45 4.66 -4.15
CA GLY A 44 -10.55 5.89 -3.36
C GLY A 44 -9.26 6.30 -2.63
N THR A 45 -8.16 5.56 -2.75
CA THR A 45 -6.86 5.96 -2.19
C THR A 45 -6.08 6.87 -3.14
N GLY A 46 -5.13 7.65 -2.62
CA GLY A 46 -4.22 8.44 -3.46
C GLY A 46 -3.38 7.60 -4.42
N ILE A 47 -2.96 6.40 -3.99
CA ILE A 47 -2.24 5.43 -4.83
C ILE A 47 -3.15 4.92 -5.96
N TYR A 48 -4.43 4.67 -5.68
CA TYR A 48 -5.41 4.33 -6.73
C TYR A 48 -5.52 5.44 -7.77
N LEU A 49 -5.70 6.70 -7.34
CA LEU A 49 -5.78 7.85 -8.24
C LEU A 49 -4.48 8.10 -9.02
N PHE A 50 -3.33 7.75 -8.45
CA PHE A 50 -2.05 7.78 -9.17
C PHE A 50 -2.02 6.73 -10.29
N LYS A 51 -2.35 5.47 -9.98
CA LYS A 51 -2.33 4.36 -10.94
C LYS A 51 -3.38 4.54 -12.05
N SER A 52 -4.58 4.99 -11.72
CA SER A 52 -5.68 5.14 -12.68
C SER A 52 -5.40 6.18 -13.76
N ARG A 53 -4.57 7.19 -13.46
CA ARG A 53 -4.18 8.24 -14.42
C ARG A 53 -3.26 7.76 -15.53
N TRP A 54 -2.66 6.57 -15.40
CA TRP A 54 -1.82 5.97 -16.44
C TRP A 54 -2.62 5.29 -17.55
N GLY A 55 -3.96 5.27 -17.48
CA GLY A 55 -4.81 4.78 -18.56
C GLY A 55 -4.86 3.24 -18.70
N GLY A 56 -4.32 2.50 -17.73
CA GLY A 56 -4.39 1.05 -17.69
C GLY A 56 -5.79 0.51 -17.38
N ARG A 57 -5.96 -0.82 -17.50
CA ARG A 57 -7.21 -1.52 -17.16
C ARG A 57 -7.23 -1.93 -15.68
N GLU A 58 -8.34 -1.71 -15.01
CA GLU A 58 -8.55 -2.20 -13.64
C GLU A 58 -9.06 -3.65 -13.63
N ALA A 59 -8.38 -4.53 -12.89
CA ALA A 59 -8.86 -5.88 -12.60
C ALA A 59 -9.43 -5.96 -11.17
N LEU A 60 -10.65 -6.48 -11.02
CA LEU A 60 -11.24 -6.70 -9.70
C LEU A 60 -10.60 -7.95 -9.07
N LEU A 61 -9.97 -7.76 -7.91
CA LEU A 61 -9.44 -8.86 -7.11
C LEU A 61 -10.44 -9.25 -6.02
N ARG A 62 -10.66 -10.55 -5.85
CA ARG A 62 -11.47 -11.10 -4.76
C ARG A 62 -10.54 -11.56 -3.65
N ASP A 63 -10.65 -10.93 -2.48
CA ASP A 63 -9.97 -11.40 -1.28
C ASP A 63 -10.86 -12.41 -0.56
N TYR A 64 -10.29 -13.55 -0.17
CA TYR A 64 -10.97 -14.57 0.61
C TYR A 64 -10.36 -14.62 2.01
N VAL A 65 -11.21 -14.61 3.03
CA VAL A 65 -10.77 -14.71 4.44
C VAL A 65 -11.52 -15.85 5.11
N LEU A 66 -10.75 -16.77 5.70
CA LEU A 66 -11.29 -17.90 6.45
C LEU A 66 -11.31 -17.56 7.95
N PHE A 67 -12.47 -17.67 8.57
CA PHE A 67 -12.60 -17.59 10.02
C PHE A 67 -12.74 -19.00 10.59
N LEU A 68 -11.78 -19.43 11.41
CA LEU A 68 -11.83 -20.72 12.12
C LEU A 68 -12.88 -20.76 13.26
N ARG A 69 -13.46 -19.62 13.59
CA ARG A 69 -14.47 -19.43 14.64
C ARG A 69 -15.55 -18.47 14.13
N ARG A 70 -16.17 -17.68 15.00
CA ARG A 70 -17.18 -16.69 14.60
C ARG A 70 -16.62 -15.70 13.57
N PRO A 71 -17.37 -15.36 12.53
CA PRO A 71 -17.01 -14.29 11.61
C PRO A 71 -16.71 -13.00 12.37
N ARG A 72 -15.66 -12.30 11.96
CA ARG A 72 -15.30 -10.99 12.50
C ARG A 72 -15.31 -9.98 11.36
N GLU A 73 -15.65 -8.74 11.69
CA GLU A 73 -15.39 -7.65 10.76
C GLU A 73 -13.90 -7.57 10.46
N LEU A 74 -13.56 -7.50 9.17
CA LEU A 74 -12.18 -7.32 8.76
C LEU A 74 -11.71 -5.93 9.20
N PRO A 75 -10.49 -5.82 9.76
CA PRO A 75 -9.95 -4.52 10.12
C PRO A 75 -9.80 -3.66 8.87
N GLU A 76 -10.54 -2.54 8.81
CA GLU A 76 -10.33 -1.53 7.78
C GLU A 76 -9.21 -0.57 8.20
N PRO A 77 -8.03 -0.57 7.54
CA PRO A 77 -6.88 0.21 8.00
C PRO A 77 -7.14 1.73 8.01
N TYR A 78 -8.05 2.20 7.16
CA TYR A 78 -8.43 3.61 7.04
C TYR A 78 -9.54 4.03 8.02
N HIS A 79 -10.06 3.11 8.84
CA HIS A 79 -11.02 3.47 9.86
C HIS A 79 -10.37 4.44 10.86
N ARG A 80 -11.03 5.57 11.14
CA ARG A 80 -10.49 6.67 11.97
C ARG A 80 -9.83 6.18 13.26
N ARG A 81 -10.45 5.22 13.95
CA ARG A 81 -9.91 4.60 15.17
C ARG A 81 -8.46 4.13 15.02
N TYR A 82 -8.10 3.47 13.92
CA TYR A 82 -6.75 2.96 13.70
C TYR A 82 -5.78 4.07 13.41
N VAL A 83 -6.18 5.11 12.66
CA VAL A 83 -5.33 6.30 12.43
C VAL A 83 -4.98 6.98 13.75
N TYR A 84 -5.94 7.16 14.66
CA TYR A 84 -5.69 7.73 15.98
C TYR A 84 -4.79 6.83 16.83
N LEU A 85 -5.07 5.53 16.88
CA LEU A 85 -4.26 4.57 17.62
C LEU A 85 -2.82 4.51 17.10
N SER A 86 -2.61 4.53 15.77
CA SER A 86 -1.29 4.59 15.17
C SER A 86 -0.53 5.87 15.53
N LYS A 87 -1.21 7.02 15.60
CA LYS A 87 -0.59 8.28 16.05
C LYS A 87 -0.14 8.20 17.51
N ILE A 88 -1.00 7.70 18.40
CA ILE A 88 -0.64 7.51 19.81
C ILE A 88 0.53 6.51 19.92
N TRP A 89 0.47 5.42 19.16
CA TRP A 89 1.51 4.40 19.14
C TRP A 89 2.86 4.94 18.63
N SER A 90 2.85 5.89 17.70
CA SER A 90 4.08 6.52 17.19
C SER A 90 4.82 7.37 18.23
N LEU A 91 4.15 7.75 19.32
CA LEU A 91 4.73 8.49 20.44
C LEU A 91 5.33 7.55 21.52
N VAL A 92 5.08 6.24 21.42
CA VAL A 92 5.57 5.27 22.40
C VAL A 92 7.09 5.09 22.21
N PRO A 93 7.89 5.22 23.28
CA PRO A 93 9.33 4.96 23.20
C PRO A 93 9.64 3.54 22.71
N SER A 94 10.70 3.42 21.91
CA SER A 94 11.12 2.15 21.31
C SER A 94 11.37 1.04 22.35
N SER A 95 11.79 1.40 23.56
CA SER A 95 12.00 0.49 24.69
C SER A 95 10.72 -0.15 25.25
N LEU A 96 9.56 0.50 25.12
CA LEU A 96 8.25 -0.08 25.45
C LEU A 96 7.69 -0.91 24.30
N ASN A 97 7.93 -0.48 23.06
CA ASN A 97 7.45 -1.17 21.86
C ASN A 97 7.95 -2.62 21.78
N SER A 98 9.22 -2.86 22.13
CA SER A 98 9.80 -4.21 22.09
C SER A 98 9.12 -5.20 23.05
N LYS A 99 8.53 -4.71 24.15
CA LYS A 99 7.85 -5.55 25.17
C LYS A 99 6.37 -5.74 24.91
N ILE A 100 5.69 -4.70 24.42
CA ILE A 100 4.22 -4.66 24.33
C ILE A 100 3.73 -4.88 22.90
N GLY A 101 4.54 -4.55 21.89
CA GLY A 101 4.16 -4.60 20.48
C GLY A 101 3.66 -5.97 20.04
N TRP A 102 4.33 -7.05 20.44
CA TRP A 102 3.93 -8.41 20.07
C TRP A 102 2.58 -8.83 20.66
N ARG A 103 2.25 -8.38 21.89
CA ARG A 103 0.98 -8.69 22.55
C ARG A 103 -0.18 -7.97 21.88
N LEU A 104 0.05 -6.72 21.46
CA LEU A 104 -0.95 -5.93 20.75
C LEU A 104 -1.21 -6.48 19.33
N LEU A 105 -0.16 -6.83 18.59
CA LEU A 105 -0.31 -7.46 17.26
C LEU A 105 -1.15 -8.73 17.33
N ARG A 106 -0.87 -9.58 18.32
CA ARG A 106 -1.65 -10.81 18.58
C ARG A 106 -3.11 -10.53 18.92
N SER A 107 -3.41 -9.43 19.61
CA SER A 107 -4.80 -9.06 19.96
C SER A 107 -5.61 -8.56 18.77
N VAL A 108 -4.94 -7.97 17.77
CA VAL A 108 -5.56 -7.44 16.54
C VAL A 108 -5.72 -8.53 15.47
N GLY A 109 -5.07 -9.69 15.65
CA GLY A 109 -5.24 -10.87 14.79
C GLY A 109 -4.10 -11.10 13.80
N PHE A 110 -2.88 -10.65 14.13
CA PHE A 110 -1.64 -11.13 13.52
C PHE A 110 -1.06 -12.31 14.31
#